data_AF-A0A1S0THT5-F1
#
_entry.id   AF-A0A1S0THT5-F1
#
_cell.length_a   1.000
_cell.length_b   1.000
_cell.length_c   1.000
_cell.angle_alpha   90.00
_cell.angle_beta   90.00
_cell.angle_gamma   90.00
#
_symmetry.space_group_name_H-M   'P 1'
#
loop_
_entity.id
_entity.type
_entity.pdbx_description
1 polymer ?
#
loop_
_entity_poly.entity_id
_entity_poly.type
_entity_poly.pdbx_seq_one_letter_code
_entity_poly.pdbx_strand_id
1 'polypeptide(L)'
;KNRKNYYIYHLFHTRQLTTYILVLSYSFLAASMINYGMLFSMEKLPGSIYTNNIMLGLIRYGVNIASAFTDYTQRWFGRRVAHTIPLALTSIGFIIHFIIICSDNTKLEILSRIATLMAFAMMSQVYIITGMSGNELFPTPLRSMCFSFLQVVGRIGVVFAPQLFFLADLWTAAPFVALILFALSDLILYLIFIPETKNQPLPERLSTLANPMSSQLPSEQLMNL
;
A
#
# COMPACT_ATOMS: atom_id res chain seq x y z
N LYS A 1 -31.66 20.23 11.48
CA LYS A 1 -30.81 19.12 10.99
C LYS A 1 -29.36 19.42 11.41
N ASN A 2 -28.94 19.00 12.61
CA ASN A 2 -27.59 19.30 13.13
C ASN A 2 -26.54 18.51 12.34
N ARG A 3 -25.79 19.20 11.46
CA ARG A 3 -24.61 18.61 10.83
C ARG A 3 -23.54 18.50 11.93
N LYS A 4 -23.29 17.29 12.44
CA LYS A 4 -22.12 17.04 13.28
C LYS A 4 -20.88 17.27 12.41
N ASN A 5 -20.08 18.28 12.75
CA ASN A 5 -18.82 18.54 12.08
C ASN A 5 -17.81 17.50 12.55
N TYR A 6 -17.33 16.65 11.62
CA TYR A 6 -16.23 15.75 11.86
C TYR A 6 -14.92 16.48 11.51
N TYR A 7 -13.86 16.18 12.24
CA TYR A 7 -12.55 16.82 12.16
C TYR A 7 -11.47 15.75 12.23
N ILE A 8 -10.25 16.08 11.78
CA ILE A 8 -9.12 15.15 11.69
C ILE A 8 -8.78 14.48 13.03
N TYR A 9 -8.98 15.18 14.16
CA TYR A 9 -8.74 14.59 15.49
C TYR A 9 -9.66 13.40 15.81
N HIS A 10 -10.85 13.31 15.18
CA HIS A 10 -11.74 12.15 15.35
C HIS A 10 -11.16 10.87 14.74
N LEU A 11 -10.14 10.96 13.89
CA LEU A 11 -9.42 9.81 13.35
C LEU A 11 -8.56 9.11 14.42
N PHE A 12 -8.10 9.88 15.41
CA PHE A 12 -7.26 9.40 16.53
C PHE A 12 -8.08 9.15 17.80
N HIS A 13 -9.41 9.09 17.70
CA HIS A 13 -10.27 9.04 18.88
C HIS A 13 -10.15 7.73 19.67
N THR A 14 -10.00 6.60 18.96
CA THR A 14 -9.88 5.27 19.56
C THR A 14 -8.49 4.71 19.28
N ARG A 15 -7.90 3.99 20.25
CA ARG A 15 -6.59 3.31 20.08
C ARG A 15 -6.55 2.40 18.85
N GLN A 16 -7.64 1.66 18.59
CA GLN A 16 -7.74 0.79 17.40
C GLN A 16 -7.71 1.58 16.08
N LEU A 17 -8.50 2.65 15.97
CA LEU A 17 -8.52 3.52 14.78
C LEU A 17 -7.16 4.19 14.55
N THR A 18 -6.50 4.59 15.64
CA THR A 18 -5.15 5.17 15.61
C THR A 18 -4.14 4.18 15.06
N THR A 19 -4.15 2.93 15.51
CA THR A 19 -3.27 1.89 14.98
C THR A 19 -3.52 1.65 13.49
N TYR A 20 -4.79 1.58 13.06
CA TYR A 20 -5.12 1.40 11.65
C TYR A 20 -4.64 2.56 10.79
N ILE A 21 -4.89 3.81 11.18
CA ILE A 21 -4.42 4.95 10.39
C ILE A 21 -2.90 5.00 10.33
N LEU A 22 -2.19 4.71 11.43
CA LEU A 22 -0.73 4.72 11.45
C LEU A 22 -0.12 3.68 10.50
N VAL A 23 -0.67 2.46 10.49
CA VAL A 23 -0.21 1.38 9.61
C VAL A 23 -0.52 1.70 8.15
N LEU A 24 -1.73 2.16 7.84
CA LEU A 24 -2.10 2.57 6.48
C LEU A 24 -1.27 3.77 6.01
N SER A 25 -1.00 4.74 6.89
CA SER A 25 -0.15 5.90 6.61
C SER A 25 1.29 5.49 6.33
N TYR A 26 1.85 4.57 7.12
CA TYR A 26 3.17 4.01 6.86
C TYR A 26 3.22 3.29 5.51
N SER A 27 2.20 2.48 5.21
CA SER A 27 2.09 1.79 3.93
C SER A 27 2.02 2.76 2.75
N PHE A 28 1.23 3.83 2.85
CA PHE A 28 1.19 4.90 1.84
C PHE A 28 2.53 5.63 1.69
N LEU A 29 3.24 5.88 2.80
CA LEU A 29 4.56 6.51 2.78
C LEU A 29 5.58 5.61 2.06
N ALA A 30 5.70 4.36 2.50
CA ALA A 30 6.60 3.37 1.94
C ALA A 30 6.29 3.13 0.46
N ALA A 31 5.01 2.96 0.11
CA ALA A 31 4.59 2.75 -1.26
C ALA A 31 4.91 3.95 -2.16
N SER A 32 4.76 5.18 -1.64
CA SER A 32 5.14 6.40 -2.35
C SER A 32 6.63 6.52 -2.55
N MET A 33 7.43 6.23 -1.53
CA MET A 33 8.88 6.21 -1.65
C MET A 33 9.35 5.21 -2.72
N ILE A 34 8.81 3.99 -2.71
CA ILE A 34 9.15 2.96 -3.70
C ILE A 34 8.69 3.37 -5.12
N ASN A 35 7.44 3.80 -5.28
CA ASN A 35 6.89 4.14 -6.58
C ASN A 35 7.64 5.32 -7.22
N TYR A 36 7.89 6.38 -6.46
CA TYR A 36 8.59 7.55 -6.99
C TYR A 36 10.10 7.34 -7.07
N GLY A 37 10.69 6.55 -6.18
CA GLY A 37 12.09 6.12 -6.29
C GLY A 37 12.34 5.38 -7.61
N MET A 38 11.50 4.41 -7.93
CA MET A 38 11.60 3.69 -9.21
C MET A 38 11.33 4.60 -10.41
N LEU A 39 10.39 5.53 -10.30
CA LEU A 39 10.12 6.51 -11.35
C LEU A 39 11.34 7.38 -11.66
N PHE A 40 12.07 7.84 -10.64
CA PHE A 40 13.28 8.64 -10.83
C PHE A 40 14.49 7.79 -11.26
N SER A 41 14.51 6.49 -10.93
CA SER A 41 15.53 5.55 -11.41
C SER A 41 15.33 5.08 -12.85
N MET A 42 14.21 5.45 -13.46
CA MET A 42 13.78 4.83 -14.72
C MET A 42 14.70 5.15 -15.90
N GLU A 43 15.43 6.27 -15.81
CA GLU A 43 16.46 6.66 -16.77
C GLU A 43 17.73 5.81 -16.68
N LYS A 44 17.99 5.21 -15.51
CA LYS A 44 19.17 4.36 -15.27
C LYS A 44 18.95 2.91 -15.70
N LEU A 45 17.72 2.52 -16.01
CA LEU A 45 17.39 1.17 -16.47
C LEU A 45 17.81 0.98 -17.93
N PRO A 46 18.36 -0.18 -18.31
CA PRO A 46 18.78 -0.44 -19.68
C PRO A 46 17.60 -0.37 -20.66
N GLY A 47 17.82 0.26 -21.81
CA GLY A 47 16.81 0.49 -22.85
C GLY A 47 16.28 1.93 -22.90
N SER A 48 15.28 2.18 -23.74
CA SER A 48 14.69 3.52 -23.84
C SER A 48 13.66 3.76 -22.73
N ILE A 49 13.63 4.98 -22.19
CA ILE A 49 12.65 5.43 -21.19
C ILE A 49 11.21 5.23 -21.71
N TYR A 50 10.99 5.46 -23.01
CA TYR A 50 9.68 5.30 -23.64
C TYR A 50 9.24 3.83 -23.66
N THR A 51 10.12 2.90 -24.05
CA THR A 51 9.81 1.46 -24.06
C THR A 51 9.54 0.96 -22.64
N ASN A 52 10.36 1.37 -21.66
CA ASN A 52 10.17 1.02 -20.26
C ASN A 52 8.82 1.51 -19.72
N ASN A 53 8.42 2.73 -20.05
CA ASN A 53 7.13 3.28 -19.64
C ASN A 53 5.93 2.60 -20.30
N ILE A 54 6.03 2.26 -21.59
CA ILE A 54 4.97 1.52 -22.28
C ILE A 54 4.79 0.13 -21.64
N MET A 55 5.89 -0.59 -21.41
CA MET A 55 5.85 -1.90 -20.74
C MET A 55 5.28 -1.80 -19.33
N LEU A 56 5.74 -0.83 -18.54
CA LEU A 56 5.23 -0.57 -17.20
C LEU A 56 3.72 -0.31 -17.23
N GLY A 57 3.25 0.55 -18.13
CA GLY A 57 1.83 0.87 -18.28
C GLY A 57 0.99 -0.36 -18.60
N LEU A 58 1.41 -1.16 -19.58
CA LEU A 58 0.72 -2.40 -19.96
C LEU A 58 0.66 -3.39 -18.80
N ILE A 59 1.78 -3.61 -18.09
CA ILE A 59 1.83 -4.51 -16.93
C ILE A 59 0.91 -3.98 -15.83
N ARG A 60 0.96 -2.68 -15.51
CA ARG A 60 0.09 -2.08 -14.48
C ARG A 60 -1.38 -2.30 -14.80
N TYR A 61 -1.82 -2.00 -16.02
CA TYR A 61 -3.20 -2.22 -16.43
C TYR A 61 -3.59 -3.70 -16.38
N GLY A 62 -2.75 -4.59 -16.90
CA GLY A 62 -2.99 -6.04 -16.87
C GLY A 62 -3.12 -6.58 -15.45
N VAL A 63 -2.22 -6.19 -14.54
CA VAL A 63 -2.24 -6.62 -13.13
C VAL A 63 -3.49 -6.07 -12.41
N ASN A 64 -3.89 -4.82 -12.68
CA ASN A 64 -5.13 -4.24 -12.10
C ASN A 64 -6.39 -4.97 -12.56
N ILE A 65 -6.47 -5.36 -13.83
CA ILE A 65 -7.61 -6.11 -14.35
C ILE A 65 -7.62 -7.53 -13.77
N ALA A 66 -6.45 -8.17 -13.72
CA ALA A 66 -6.32 -9.52 -13.15
C ALA A 66 -6.67 -9.55 -11.65
N SER A 67 -6.25 -8.55 -10.88
CA SER A 67 -6.59 -8.43 -9.46
C SER A 67 -8.09 -8.18 -9.26
N ALA A 68 -8.71 -7.32 -10.07
CA ALA A 68 -10.16 -7.09 -10.03
C ALA A 68 -10.96 -8.36 -10.37
N PHE A 69 -10.53 -9.10 -11.40
CA PHE A 69 -11.16 -10.37 -11.76
C PHE A 69 -11.00 -11.43 -10.66
N THR A 70 -9.80 -11.52 -10.07
CA THR A 70 -9.51 -12.46 -8.98
C THR A 70 -10.33 -12.13 -7.73
N ASP A 71 -10.53 -10.85 -7.42
CA ASP A 71 -11.38 -10.45 -6.29
C ASP A 71 -12.85 -10.83 -6.51
N TYR A 72 -13.35 -10.68 -7.75
CA TYR A 72 -14.72 -11.07 -8.13
C TYR A 72 -14.93 -12.59 -8.11
N THR A 73 -13.97 -13.34 -8.65
CA THR A 73 -14.08 -14.80 -8.79
C THR A 73 -13.77 -15.54 -7.49
N GLN A 74 -12.82 -15.06 -6.68
CA GLN A 74 -12.26 -15.84 -5.58
C GLN A 74 -12.66 -15.27 -4.20
N ARG A 75 -13.46 -16.05 -3.47
CA ARG A 75 -13.91 -15.69 -2.12
C ARG A 75 -12.77 -15.67 -1.09
N TRP A 76 -11.71 -16.46 -1.31
CA TRP A 76 -10.52 -16.48 -0.45
C TRP A 76 -9.55 -15.31 -0.70
N PHE A 77 -9.77 -14.48 -1.72
CA PHE A 77 -8.93 -13.32 -2.00
C PHE A 77 -9.22 -12.19 -0.98
N GLY A 78 -8.80 -12.41 0.26
CA GLY A 78 -8.92 -11.48 1.39
C GLY A 78 -8.10 -10.21 1.20
N ARG A 79 -8.34 -9.22 2.06
CA ARG A 79 -7.68 -7.93 1.95
C ARG A 79 -6.21 -7.98 2.35
N ARG A 80 -5.84 -8.86 3.30
CA ARG A 80 -4.42 -9.09 3.60
C ARG A 80 -3.73 -9.82 2.46
N VAL A 81 -4.35 -10.85 1.89
CA VAL A 81 -3.78 -11.57 0.74
C VAL A 81 -3.55 -10.63 -0.45
N ALA A 82 -4.54 -9.77 -0.73
CA ALA A 82 -4.44 -8.77 -1.77
C ALA A 82 -3.29 -7.77 -1.54
N HIS A 83 -2.97 -7.40 -0.30
CA HIS A 83 -1.84 -6.51 0.03
C HIS A 83 -0.49 -7.24 0.03
N THR A 84 -0.46 -8.42 0.65
CA THR A 84 0.77 -9.21 0.87
C THR A 84 1.35 -9.73 -0.44
N ILE A 85 0.53 -10.21 -1.38
CA ILE A 85 1.01 -10.76 -2.66
C ILE A 85 1.81 -9.71 -3.47
N PRO A 86 1.26 -8.54 -3.84
CA PRO A 86 1.99 -7.56 -4.63
C PRO A 86 3.23 -7.04 -3.89
N LEU A 87 3.15 -6.84 -2.58
CA LEU A 87 4.28 -6.35 -1.80
C LEU A 87 5.41 -7.40 -1.66
N ALA A 88 5.06 -8.67 -1.54
CA ALA A 88 6.02 -9.78 -1.59
C ALA A 88 6.67 -9.87 -2.97
N LEU A 89 5.89 -9.78 -4.06
CA LEU A 89 6.42 -9.76 -5.43
C LEU A 89 7.35 -8.57 -5.68
N THR A 90 7.01 -7.38 -5.17
CA THR A 90 7.88 -6.20 -5.22
C THR A 90 9.20 -6.47 -4.48
N SER A 91 9.14 -7.03 -3.27
CA SER A 91 10.33 -7.34 -2.47
C SER A 91 11.23 -8.37 -3.19
N ILE A 92 10.65 -9.44 -3.72
CA ILE A 92 11.37 -10.46 -4.49
C ILE A 92 12.01 -9.84 -5.73
N GLY A 93 11.29 -9.00 -6.48
CA GLY A 93 11.80 -8.35 -7.67
C GLY A 93 13.00 -7.45 -7.38
N PHE A 94 12.98 -6.70 -6.27
CA PHE A 94 14.13 -5.89 -5.85
C PHE A 94 15.29 -6.73 -5.32
N ILE A 95 15.04 -7.85 -4.63
CA ILE A 95 16.10 -8.77 -4.19
C ILE A 95 16.80 -9.38 -5.40
N ILE A 96 16.05 -9.81 -6.43
CA ILE A 96 16.62 -10.32 -7.69
C ILE A 96 17.50 -9.24 -8.34
N HIS A 97 16.99 -8.01 -8.43
CA HIS A 97 17.75 -6.89 -8.98
C HIS A 97 19.04 -6.61 -8.20
N PHE A 98 18.98 -6.64 -6.87
CA PHE A 98 20.13 -6.47 -5.98
C PHE A 98 21.21 -7.54 -6.22
N ILE A 99 20.81 -8.82 -6.30
CA ILE A 99 21.74 -9.94 -6.55
C ILE A 99 22.43 -9.78 -7.91
N ILE A 100 21.68 -9.39 -8.95
CA ILE A 100 22.22 -9.22 -10.31
C ILE A 100 23.23 -8.06 -10.36
N ILE A 101 22.94 -6.93 -9.71
CA ILE A 101 23.88 -5.80 -9.62
C ILE A 101 25.18 -6.22 -8.92
N CYS A 102 25.10 -6.94 -7.81
CA CYS A 102 26.28 -7.40 -7.07
C CYS A 102 27.12 -8.43 -7.84
N SER A 103 26.51 -9.16 -8.78
CA SER A 103 27.17 -10.22 -9.54
C SER A 103 27.78 -9.76 -10.88
N ASP A 104 27.60 -8.49 -11.28
CA ASP A 104 28.11 -7.86 -12.50
C ASP A 104 27.88 -8.66 -13.80
N ASN A 105 26.78 -9.41 -13.84
CA ASN A 105 26.46 -10.32 -14.94
C ASN A 105 25.64 -9.59 -16.02
N THR A 106 26.33 -9.06 -17.03
CA THR A 106 25.72 -8.36 -18.19
C THR A 106 24.65 -9.18 -18.93
N LYS A 107 24.76 -10.51 -18.93
CA LYS A 107 23.75 -11.41 -19.55
C LYS A 107 22.39 -11.40 -18.83
N LEU A 108 22.33 -10.98 -17.56
CA LEU A 108 21.14 -10.99 -16.72
C LEU A 108 20.48 -9.61 -16.60
N GLU A 109 20.99 -8.58 -17.28
CA GLU A 109 20.43 -7.22 -17.24
C GLU A 109 18.97 -7.17 -17.70
N ILE A 110 18.60 -7.95 -18.71
CA ILE A 110 17.21 -8.04 -19.21
C ILE A 110 16.29 -8.61 -18.13
N LEU A 111 16.74 -9.63 -17.40
CA LEU A 111 15.98 -10.21 -16.29
C LEU A 111 15.80 -9.19 -15.16
N SER A 112 16.88 -8.46 -14.84
CA SER A 112 16.88 -7.37 -13.85
C SER A 112 15.89 -6.26 -14.19
N ARG A 113 15.85 -5.87 -15.47
CA ARG A 113 14.90 -4.90 -16.02
C ARG A 113 13.46 -5.38 -15.91
N ILE A 114 13.17 -6.63 -16.29
CA ILE A 114 11.81 -7.17 -16.19
C ILE A 114 11.37 -7.28 -14.73
N ALA A 115 12.25 -7.75 -13.84
CA ALA A 115 11.97 -7.89 -12.41
C ALA A 115 11.65 -6.54 -11.75
N THR A 116 12.42 -5.49 -12.04
CA THR A 116 12.17 -4.14 -11.52
C THR A 116 10.92 -3.49 -12.09
N LEU A 117 10.65 -3.65 -13.39
CA LEU A 117 9.41 -3.15 -14.00
C LEU A 117 8.17 -3.85 -13.43
N MET A 118 8.24 -5.16 -13.18
CA MET A 118 7.19 -5.92 -12.50
C MET A 118 7.00 -5.43 -11.06
N ALA A 119 8.08 -5.31 -10.29
CA ALA A 119 8.03 -4.81 -8.92
C ALA A 119 7.44 -3.39 -8.83
N PHE A 120 7.80 -2.52 -9.78
CA PHE A 120 7.26 -1.17 -9.89
C PHE A 120 5.77 -1.19 -10.27
N ALA A 121 5.36 -2.05 -11.19
CA ALA A 121 3.95 -2.19 -11.56
C ALA A 121 3.07 -2.65 -10.40
N MET A 122 3.57 -3.58 -9.56
CA MET A 122 2.85 -4.09 -8.40
C MET A 122 2.53 -2.99 -7.36
N MET A 123 3.30 -1.90 -7.31
CA MET A 123 3.02 -0.78 -6.42
C MET A 123 1.65 -0.14 -6.67
N SER A 124 1.12 -0.19 -7.90
CA SER A 124 -0.23 0.31 -8.15
C SER A 124 -1.30 -0.51 -7.43
N GLN A 125 -1.09 -1.83 -7.29
CA GLN A 125 -1.99 -2.69 -6.51
C GLN A 125 -1.99 -2.29 -5.04
N VAL A 126 -0.79 -2.11 -4.48
CA VAL A 126 -0.59 -1.72 -3.07
C VAL A 126 -1.41 -0.47 -2.78
N TYR A 127 -1.28 0.58 -3.58
CA TYR A 127 -2.08 1.81 -3.42
C TYR A 127 -3.59 1.60 -3.41
N ILE A 128 -4.10 0.81 -4.36
CA ILE A 128 -5.54 0.55 -4.47
C ILE A 128 -6.01 -0.21 -3.23
N ILE A 129 -5.31 -1.27 -2.84
CA ILE A 129 -5.67 -2.13 -1.72
C ILE A 129 -5.59 -1.40 -0.39
N THR A 130 -4.52 -0.65 -0.13
CA THR A 130 -4.38 0.15 1.10
C THR A 130 -5.47 1.22 1.18
N GLY A 131 -5.77 1.90 0.06
CA GLY A 131 -6.83 2.91 0.01
C GLY A 131 -8.22 2.31 0.26
N MET A 132 -8.51 1.15 -0.34
CA MET A 132 -9.78 0.46 -0.09
C MET A 132 -9.86 -0.11 1.33
N SER A 133 -8.76 -0.58 1.91
CA SER A 133 -8.71 -1.02 3.31
C SER A 133 -9.02 0.12 4.27
N GLY A 134 -8.56 1.33 3.97
CA GLY A 134 -9.00 2.55 4.67
C GLY A 134 -10.51 2.80 4.55
N ASN A 135 -11.13 2.49 3.40
CA ASN A 135 -12.59 2.63 3.26
C ASN A 135 -13.37 1.57 4.03
N GLU A 136 -12.83 0.37 4.20
CA GLU A 136 -13.47 -0.72 4.95
C GLU A 136 -13.33 -0.55 6.46
N LEU A 137 -12.18 -0.06 6.93
CA LEU A 137 -11.87 0.11 8.35
C LEU A 137 -12.50 1.36 8.98
N PHE A 138 -12.70 2.43 8.19
CA PHE A 138 -13.22 3.70 8.71
C PHE A 138 -14.71 3.89 8.40
N PRO A 139 -15.48 4.49 9.34
CA PRO A 139 -16.89 4.78 9.12
C PRO A 139 -17.06 5.88 8.05
N THR A 140 -18.17 5.85 7.31
CA THR A 140 -18.45 6.73 6.16
C THR A 140 -18.09 8.22 6.36
N PRO A 141 -18.36 8.86 7.52
CA PRO A 141 -18.00 10.26 7.74
C PRO A 141 -16.49 10.52 7.82
N LEU A 142 -15.70 9.52 8.19
CA LEU A 142 -14.25 9.64 8.37
C LEU A 142 -13.44 9.11 7.17
N ARG A 143 -14.07 8.38 6.23
CA ARG A 143 -13.37 7.80 5.07
C ARG A 143 -12.66 8.84 4.20
N SER A 144 -13.36 9.91 3.83
CA SER A 144 -12.77 10.99 3.02
C SER A 144 -11.62 11.70 3.74
N MET A 145 -11.70 11.84 5.07
CA MET A 145 -10.63 12.42 5.89
C MET A 145 -9.44 11.49 6.01
N CYS A 146 -9.68 10.20 6.24
CA CYS A 146 -8.66 9.15 6.23
C CYS A 146 -7.90 9.16 4.91
N PHE A 147 -8.61 9.08 3.79
CA PHE A 147 -8.00 9.10 2.46
C PHE A 147 -7.19 10.38 2.22
N SER A 148 -7.71 11.55 2.60
CA SER A 148 -6.97 12.81 2.48
C SER A 148 -5.68 12.81 3.31
N PHE A 149 -5.74 12.30 4.54
CA PHE A 149 -4.57 12.17 5.42
C PHE A 149 -3.52 11.21 4.84
N LEU A 150 -3.94 10.05 4.34
CA LEU A 150 -3.07 9.08 3.65
C LEU A 150 -2.37 9.72 2.45
N GLN A 151 -3.08 10.54 1.67
CA GLN A 151 -2.50 11.26 0.54
C GLN A 151 -1.42 12.26 0.98
N VAL A 152 -1.65 13.04 2.05
CA VAL A 152 -0.65 13.97 2.58
C VAL A 152 0.61 13.23 3.03
N VAL A 153 0.45 12.13 3.77
CA VAL A 153 1.58 11.30 4.22
C VAL A 153 2.31 10.66 3.02
N GLY A 154 1.56 10.21 2.01
CA GLY A 154 2.15 9.73 0.76
C GLY A 154 2.99 10.79 0.05
N ARG A 155 2.52 12.05 0.01
CA ARG A 155 3.29 13.18 -0.56
C ARG A 155 4.59 13.44 0.20
N ILE A 156 4.60 13.29 1.52
CA ILE A 156 5.83 13.34 2.31
C ILE A 156 6.81 12.26 1.82
N GLY A 157 6.33 11.03 1.60
CA GLY A 157 7.13 9.96 0.99
C GLY A 157 7.72 10.32 -0.38
N VAL A 158 6.96 11.02 -1.23
CA VAL A 158 7.46 11.51 -2.53
C VAL A 158 8.60 12.50 -2.36
N VAL A 159 8.52 13.41 -1.40
CA VAL A 159 9.58 14.40 -1.12
C VAL A 159 10.87 13.72 -0.67
N PHE A 160 10.78 12.60 0.05
CA PHE A 160 11.93 11.81 0.49
C PHE A 160 12.44 10.79 -0.54
N ALA A 161 11.67 10.51 -1.60
CA ALA A 161 12.04 9.50 -2.59
C ALA A 161 13.37 9.83 -3.33
N PRO A 162 13.63 11.07 -3.78
CA PRO A 162 14.90 11.43 -4.40
C PRO A 162 16.10 11.26 -3.47
N GLN A 163 15.91 11.45 -2.17
CA GLN A 163 16.98 11.39 -1.19
C GLN A 163 17.58 9.99 -1.07
N LEU A 164 16.82 8.94 -1.42
CA LEU A 164 17.34 7.59 -1.53
C LEU A 164 18.43 7.47 -2.61
N PHE A 165 18.47 8.36 -3.61
CA PHE A 165 19.53 8.33 -4.63
C PHE A 165 20.85 8.92 -4.15
N PHE A 166 20.87 9.78 -3.13
CA PHE A 166 22.14 10.16 -2.51
C PHE A 166 22.83 8.97 -1.86
N LEU A 167 22.09 7.93 -1.45
CA LEU A 167 22.70 6.67 -0.99
C LEU A 167 23.38 5.90 -2.15
N ALA A 168 22.97 6.14 -3.40
CA ALA A 168 23.59 5.51 -4.56
C ALA A 168 25.04 6.00 -4.75
N ASP A 169 25.36 7.21 -4.31
CA ASP A 169 26.71 7.79 -4.40
C ASP A 169 27.70 7.10 -3.45
N LEU A 170 27.22 6.54 -2.33
CA LEU A 170 28.03 5.69 -1.45
C LEU A 170 28.14 4.26 -2.00
N TRP A 171 27.01 3.68 -2.39
CA TRP A 171 26.96 2.32 -2.91
C TRP A 171 25.80 2.15 -3.88
N THR A 172 26.10 1.76 -5.13
CA THR A 172 25.15 1.64 -6.24
C THR A 172 23.90 0.81 -5.89
N ALA A 173 24.04 -0.19 -5.03
CA ALA A 173 22.97 -1.09 -4.63
C ALA A 173 22.19 -0.63 -3.37
N ALA A 174 22.69 0.35 -2.61
CA ALA A 174 22.10 0.79 -1.34
C ALA A 174 20.65 1.32 -1.45
N PRO A 175 20.26 2.10 -2.48
CA PRO A 175 18.88 2.55 -2.61
C PRO A 175 17.89 1.39 -2.69
N PHE A 176 18.24 0.32 -3.44
CA PHE A 176 17.40 -0.86 -3.58
C PHE A 176 17.27 -1.65 -2.27
N VAL A 177 18.35 -1.74 -1.48
CA VAL A 177 18.28 -2.32 -0.14
C VAL A 177 17.32 -1.54 0.76
N ALA A 178 17.39 -0.21 0.74
CA ALA A 178 16.46 0.62 1.50
C ALA A 178 15.00 0.37 1.06
N LEU A 179 14.73 0.30 -0.26
CA LEU A 179 13.39 0.00 -0.79
C LEU A 179 12.90 -1.40 -0.34
N ILE A 180 13.76 -2.41 -0.32
CA ILE A 180 13.43 -3.75 0.20
C ILE A 180 13.06 -3.68 1.68
N LEU A 181 13.84 -2.95 2.49
CA LEU A 181 13.55 -2.79 3.93
C LEU A 181 12.22 -2.08 4.17
N PHE A 182 11.90 -1.03 3.41
CA PHE A 182 10.59 -0.37 3.47
C PHE A 182 9.45 -1.31 3.06
N ALA A 183 9.62 -2.10 2.01
CA ALA A 183 8.60 -3.05 1.57
C ALA A 183 8.38 -4.19 2.59
N LEU A 184 9.45 -4.76 3.16
CA LEU A 184 9.36 -5.83 4.15
C LEU A 184 8.78 -5.34 5.48
N SER A 185 9.19 -4.16 5.93
CA SER A 185 8.63 -3.56 7.15
C SER A 185 7.15 -3.24 6.98
N ASP A 186 6.72 -2.74 5.82
CA ASP A 186 5.30 -2.54 5.53
C ASP A 186 4.53 -3.87 5.54
N LEU A 187 5.09 -4.92 4.93
CA LEU A 187 4.47 -6.25 4.90
C LEU A 187 4.25 -6.79 6.31
N ILE A 188 5.25 -6.66 7.18
CA ILE A 188 5.17 -7.12 8.58
C ILE A 188 4.14 -6.29 9.36
N LEU A 189 4.20 -4.96 9.26
CA LEU A 189 3.28 -4.07 9.97
C LEU A 189 1.83 -4.29 9.53
N TYR A 190 1.60 -4.42 8.23
CA TYR A 190 0.27 -4.67 7.67
C TYR A 190 -0.28 -6.00 8.17
N LEU A 191 0.53 -7.07 8.17
CA LEU A 191 0.08 -8.39 8.60
C LEU A 191 -0.24 -8.47 10.10
N ILE A 192 0.56 -7.80 10.94
CA ILE A 192 0.39 -7.80 12.40
C ILE A 192 -0.83 -6.97 12.81
N PHE A 193 -0.98 -5.77 12.26
CA PHE A 193 -1.90 -4.77 12.82
C PHE A 193 -3.24 -4.68 12.09
N ILE A 194 -3.34 -5.07 10.82
CA ILE A 194 -4.61 -4.97 10.08
C ILE A 194 -5.31 -6.32 10.11
N PRO A 195 -6.50 -6.46 10.73
CA PRO A 195 -7.30 -7.69 10.68
C PRO A 195 -7.83 -7.99 9.26
N GLU A 196 -8.17 -9.24 8.96
CA GLU A 196 -8.85 -9.56 7.69
C GLU A 196 -10.23 -8.88 7.66
N THR A 197 -10.40 -7.92 6.75
CA THR A 197 -11.64 -7.13 6.60
C THR A 197 -12.66 -7.76 5.65
N LYS A 198 -12.27 -8.75 4.84
CA LYS A 198 -13.17 -9.37 3.85
C LYS A 198 -14.31 -10.12 4.56
N ASN A 199 -15.55 -9.77 4.19
CA ASN A 199 -16.82 -10.29 4.73
C ASN A 199 -17.24 -9.81 6.13
N GLN A 200 -16.58 -8.79 6.71
CA GLN A 200 -17.10 -8.16 7.93
C GLN A 200 -18.10 -7.04 7.59
N PRO A 201 -19.20 -6.89 8.36
CA PRO A 201 -20.12 -5.78 8.16
C PRO A 201 -19.38 -4.46 8.39
N LEU A 202 -19.52 -3.51 7.45
CA LEU A 202 -18.82 -2.24 7.55
C LEU A 202 -19.28 -1.52 8.83
N PRO A 203 -18.36 -0.93 9.62
CA PRO A 203 -18.73 -0.17 10.80
C PRO A 203 -19.51 1.08 10.37
N GLU A 204 -20.84 1.00 10.47
CA GLU A 204 -21.74 2.04 10.00
C GLU A 204 -21.75 3.26 10.94
N ARG A 205 -21.32 3.09 12.21
CA ARG A 205 -21.31 4.15 13.23
C ARG A 205 -20.08 4.07 14.15
N LEU A 206 -19.56 5.25 14.54
CA LEU A 206 -18.46 5.42 15.50
C LEU A 206 -18.72 4.74 16.86
N SER A 207 -19.98 4.58 17.26
CA SER A 207 -20.39 3.94 18.52
C SER A 207 -20.04 2.46 18.61
N THR A 208 -19.94 1.76 17.48
CA THR A 208 -19.70 0.31 17.45
C THR A 208 -18.24 -0.05 17.78
N LEU A 209 -17.30 0.87 17.56
CA LEU A 209 -15.86 0.66 17.87
C LEU A 209 -15.50 1.00 19.32
N ALA A 210 -16.41 1.65 20.07
CA ALA A 210 -16.17 2.05 21.46
C ALA A 210 -16.63 1.00 22.48
N ASN A 211 -17.52 0.08 22.10
CA ASN A 211 -18.05 -0.96 22.99
C ASN A 211 -18.06 -2.34 22.29
N PRO A 212 -17.06 -3.21 22.52
CA PRO A 212 -17.08 -4.58 22.01
C PRO A 212 -18.21 -5.46 22.61
N MET A 213 -18.98 -4.96 23.58
CA MET A 213 -20.12 -5.67 24.19
C MET A 213 -21.48 -5.40 23.52
N SER A 214 -21.61 -4.42 22.62
CA SER A 214 -22.91 -4.13 22.00
C SER A 214 -23.21 -4.95 20.74
N SER A 215 -22.28 -5.80 20.28
CA SER A 215 -22.49 -6.67 19.11
C SER A 215 -23.38 -7.89 19.37
N GLN A 216 -23.97 -8.00 20.56
CA GLN A 216 -24.86 -9.12 20.93
C GLN A 216 -26.33 -8.71 21.17
N LEU A 217 -26.71 -7.45 20.99
CA LEU A 217 -28.09 -7.03 21.24
C LEU A 217 -28.91 -6.99 19.94
N PRO A 218 -30.03 -7.74 19.86
CA PRO A 218 -30.95 -7.70 18.73
C PRO A 218 -31.47 -6.27 18.50
N SER A 219 -31.70 -5.96 17.23
CA SER A 219 -32.04 -4.64 16.66
C SER A 219 -33.30 -3.94 17.20
N GLU A 220 -34.01 -4.49 18.18
CA GLU A 220 -35.24 -3.89 18.73
C GLU A 220 -35.03 -2.92 19.91
N GLN A 221 -33.90 -2.96 20.62
CA GLN A 221 -33.74 -2.14 21.84
C GLN A 221 -33.12 -0.75 21.63
N LEU A 222 -32.71 -0.37 20.42
CA LEU A 222 -32.05 0.91 20.13
C LEU A 222 -33.00 2.04 19.69
N MET A 223 -34.31 1.82 19.65
CA MET A 223 -35.29 2.87 19.28
C MET A 223 -35.82 3.70 20.47
N ASN A 224 -35.50 3.35 21.72
CA ASN A 224 -36.08 4.01 22.90
C ASN A 224 -35.07 4.63 23.88
N LEU A 225 -33.89 5.07 23.41
CA LEU A 225 -32.97 5.91 24.19
C LEU A 225 -32.39 7.05 23.35
#